data_AF-G5NJY6-F1
#
_entry.id   AF-G5NJY6-F1
#
_cell.length_a   1.000
_cell.length_b   1.000
_cell.length_c   1.000
_cell.angle_alpha   90.00
_cell.angle_beta   90.00
_cell.angle_gamma   90.00
#
_symmetry.space_group_name_H-M   'P 1'
#
loop_
_entity.id
_entity.type
_entity.pdbx_description
1 polymer ?
#
loop_
_entity_poly.entity_id
_entity_poly.type
_entity_poly.pdbx_seq_one_letter_code
_entity_poly.pdbx_strand_id
1 'polypeptide(L)'
;MFWHGNNAMLWIINDNIEFNPEMNRLASLSRPDLNIILTTPASRCLRLLLENAPSVVSQQTFFQKVWEEDGMVVSANTLYQNISIIRRGLRTVGENEDTLIITVPRRGFQIEPGVSIMTIRKDFAQAIEKKGETPPRMSGRWFKHYVPVLWMTGTFAVGILLGTISWQTVPDKDFYDRYTLVETTQGCHFFSRNEDIESGSRFAKRQPLCKL
;
A
#
# COMPACT_ATOMS: atom_id res chain seq x y z
N MET A 1 -16.01 -9.81 -29.77
CA MET A 1 -15.80 -11.25 -29.58
C MET A 1 -14.34 -11.48 -29.21
N PHE A 2 -13.99 -11.35 -27.93
CA PHE A 2 -12.65 -11.64 -27.44
C PHE A 2 -12.79 -12.56 -26.23
N TRP A 3 -12.98 -13.83 -26.51
CA TRP A 3 -12.68 -14.87 -25.54
C TRP A 3 -11.15 -14.96 -25.49
N HIS A 4 -10.53 -14.45 -24.43
CA HIS A 4 -9.23 -14.96 -23.99
C HIS A 4 -9.52 -15.74 -22.71
N GLY A 5 -9.75 -17.04 -22.88
CA GLY A 5 -9.63 -17.97 -21.77
C GLY A 5 -8.21 -17.81 -21.22
N ASN A 6 -8.11 -17.53 -19.91
CA ASN A 6 -6.84 -17.34 -19.22
C ASN A 6 -6.06 -18.66 -19.16
N ASN A 7 -5.40 -19.01 -20.26
CA ASN A 7 -4.40 -20.08 -20.29
C ASN A 7 -3.09 -19.53 -19.72
N ALA A 8 -3.02 -19.41 -18.39
CA ALA A 8 -1.77 -19.02 -17.75
C ALA A 8 -0.76 -20.16 -17.90
N MET A 9 0.28 -19.93 -18.70
CA MET A 9 1.39 -20.88 -18.90
C MET A 9 2.40 -20.70 -17.78
N LEU A 10 2.77 -21.80 -17.13
CA LEU A 10 3.84 -21.86 -16.15
C LEU A 10 4.96 -22.72 -16.73
N TRP A 11 6.21 -22.37 -16.46
CA TRP A 11 7.36 -23.20 -16.84
C TRP A 11 8.09 -23.71 -15.61
N ILE A 12 8.46 -24.98 -15.64
CA ILE A 12 9.41 -25.57 -14.71
C ILE A 12 10.73 -25.77 -15.47
N ILE A 13 11.79 -25.17 -14.95
CA ILE A 13 13.13 -25.16 -15.54
C ILE A 13 14.04 -25.96 -14.60
N ASN A 14 14.75 -26.93 -15.16
CA ASN A 14 15.68 -27.81 -14.46
C ASN A 14 15.08 -28.46 -13.20
N ASP A 15 13.79 -28.81 -13.26
CA ASP A 15 13.00 -29.45 -12.19
C ASP A 15 13.00 -28.75 -10.82
N ASN A 16 13.55 -27.54 -10.72
CA ASN A 16 13.71 -26.80 -9.48
C ASN A 16 13.25 -25.33 -9.58
N ILE A 17 13.25 -24.73 -10.76
CA ILE A 17 12.89 -23.31 -10.91
C ILE A 17 11.51 -23.21 -11.56
N GLU A 18 10.57 -22.59 -10.87
CA GLU A 18 9.29 -22.17 -11.43
C GLU A 18 9.41 -20.77 -12.05
N PHE A 19 8.98 -20.62 -13.29
CA PHE A 19 8.80 -19.34 -13.96
C PHE A 19 7.32 -19.08 -14.27
N ASN A 20 6.82 -17.95 -13.78
CA ASN A 20 5.47 -17.46 -14.02
C ASN A 20 5.52 -16.12 -14.80
N PRO A 21 5.13 -16.12 -16.09
CA PRO A 21 5.18 -14.93 -16.94
C PRO A 21 4.18 -13.85 -16.51
N GLU A 22 2.99 -14.24 -16.04
CA GLU A 22 1.91 -13.32 -15.66
C GLU A 22 2.27 -12.49 -14.43
N MET A 23 3.03 -13.09 -13.51
CA MET A 23 3.54 -12.42 -12.32
C MET A 23 4.97 -11.88 -12.49
N ASN A 24 5.59 -12.08 -13.66
CA ASN A 24 7.02 -11.83 -13.89
C ASN A 24 7.91 -12.44 -12.80
N ARG A 25 7.58 -13.63 -12.30
CA ARG A 25 8.19 -14.20 -11.07
C ARG A 25 8.98 -15.47 -11.39
N LEU A 26 10.16 -15.56 -10.79
CA LEU A 26 10.91 -16.80 -10.61
C LEU A 26 10.78 -17.27 -9.16
N ALA A 27 10.55 -18.55 -8.92
CA ALA A 27 10.47 -19.13 -7.59
C ALA A 27 11.17 -20.49 -7.55
N SER A 28 11.75 -20.84 -6.40
CA SER A 28 12.38 -22.14 -6.22
C SER A 28 11.32 -23.12 -5.74
N LEU A 29 11.26 -24.29 -6.37
CA LEU A 29 10.40 -25.39 -5.94
C LEU A 29 10.93 -26.02 -4.65
N SER A 30 12.25 -26.04 -4.46
CA SER A 30 12.88 -26.52 -3.23
C SER A 30 12.69 -25.55 -2.06
N ARG A 31 12.75 -24.24 -2.34
CA ARG A 31 12.66 -23.16 -1.33
C ARG A 31 11.63 -22.09 -1.73
N PRO A 32 10.33 -22.25 -1.38
CA PRO A 32 9.28 -21.34 -1.82
C PRO A 32 9.44 -19.87 -1.37
N ASP A 33 10.21 -19.64 -0.29
CA ASP A 33 10.61 -18.33 0.20
C ASP A 33 11.57 -17.61 -0.76
N LEU A 34 12.37 -18.37 -1.52
CA LEU A 34 13.31 -17.86 -2.51
C LEU A 34 12.58 -17.58 -3.83
N ASN A 35 12.12 -16.34 -3.97
CA ASN A 35 11.51 -15.85 -5.19
C ASN A 35 12.02 -14.47 -5.58
N ILE A 36 12.00 -14.20 -6.89
CA ILE A 36 12.46 -12.95 -7.48
C ILE A 36 11.43 -12.48 -8.50
N ILE A 37 11.15 -11.18 -8.47
CA ILE A 37 10.34 -10.52 -9.49
C ILE A 37 11.28 -9.95 -10.54
N LEU A 38 11.14 -10.41 -11.77
CA LEU A 38 11.81 -9.88 -12.96
C LEU A 38 11.12 -8.59 -13.41
N THR A 39 11.86 -7.74 -14.12
CA THR A 39 11.24 -6.64 -14.87
C THR A 39 10.37 -7.22 -15.99
N THR A 40 9.33 -6.50 -16.39
CA THR A 40 8.46 -6.91 -17.51
C THR A 40 9.23 -7.27 -18.79
N PRO A 41 10.18 -6.44 -19.29
CA PRO A 41 10.96 -6.81 -20.47
C PRO A 41 11.86 -8.05 -20.25
N ALA A 42 12.43 -8.22 -19.05
CA ALA A 42 13.22 -9.42 -18.74
C ALA A 42 12.36 -10.69 -18.73
N SER A 43 11.17 -10.62 -18.15
CA SER A 43 10.20 -11.73 -18.15
C SER A 43 9.79 -12.12 -19.57
N ARG A 44 9.49 -11.14 -20.42
CA ARG A 44 9.18 -11.38 -21.84
C ARG A 44 10.37 -11.99 -22.60
N CYS A 45 11.58 -11.51 -22.36
CA CYS A 45 12.79 -12.10 -22.94
C CYS A 45 12.96 -13.57 -22.51
N LEU A 46 12.78 -13.88 -21.23
CA LEU A 46 12.87 -15.25 -20.73
C LEU A 46 11.80 -16.15 -21.34
N ARG A 47 10.56 -15.68 -21.41
CA ARG A 47 9.47 -16.39 -22.09
C ARG A 47 9.84 -16.73 -23.53
N LEU A 48 10.36 -15.76 -24.29
CA LEU A 48 10.75 -15.97 -25.68
C LEU A 48 11.87 -17.02 -25.82
N LEU A 49 12.83 -17.05 -24.88
CA LEU A 49 13.86 -18.08 -24.83
C LEU A 49 13.28 -19.48 -24.58
N LEU A 50 12.36 -19.60 -23.62
CA LEU A 50 11.75 -20.87 -23.25
C LEU A 50 10.85 -21.42 -24.36
N GLU A 51 10.09 -20.55 -25.03
CA GLU A 51 9.23 -20.94 -26.17
C GLU A 51 10.03 -21.44 -27.39
N ASN A 52 11.28 -20.99 -27.55
CA ASN A 52 12.13 -21.37 -28.68
C ASN A 52 13.21 -22.39 -28.30
N ALA A 53 13.28 -22.83 -27.05
CA ALA A 53 14.30 -23.78 -26.60
C ALA A 53 14.19 -25.11 -27.37
N PRO A 54 15.32 -25.73 -27.77
CA PRO A 54 16.72 -25.34 -27.52
C PRO A 54 17.34 -24.44 -28.60
N SER A 55 16.54 -23.83 -29.48
CA SER A 55 17.03 -23.03 -30.63
C SER A 55 17.56 -21.65 -30.21
N VAL A 56 18.46 -21.09 -31.04
CA VAL A 56 18.97 -19.73 -30.87
C VAL A 56 17.92 -18.70 -31.23
N VAL A 57 17.61 -17.82 -30.28
CA VAL A 57 16.82 -16.61 -30.50
C VAL A 57 17.76 -15.46 -30.87
N SER A 58 17.51 -14.84 -32.02
CA SER A 58 18.34 -13.74 -32.52
C SER A 58 18.09 -12.43 -31.77
N GLN A 59 19.07 -11.52 -31.75
CA GLN A 59 18.89 -10.19 -31.14
C GLN A 59 17.75 -9.41 -31.80
N GLN A 60 17.63 -9.50 -33.12
CA GLN A 60 16.55 -8.85 -33.87
C GLN A 60 15.18 -9.36 -33.44
N THR A 61 15.05 -10.67 -33.21
CA THR A 61 13.80 -11.26 -32.71
C THR A 61 13.43 -10.72 -31.32
N PHE A 62 14.41 -10.49 -30.45
CA PHE A 62 14.15 -9.85 -29.16
C PHE A 62 13.65 -8.41 -29.32
N PHE A 63 14.32 -7.59 -30.12
CA PHE A 63 13.89 -6.21 -30.36
C PHE A 63 12.46 -6.17 -30.90
N GLN A 64 12.18 -6.99 -31.90
CA GLN A 64 10.87 -7.07 -32.52
C GLN A 64 9.78 -7.45 -31.51
N LYS A 65 9.91 -8.63 -30.86
CA LYS A 65 8.84 -9.21 -30.04
C LYS A 65 8.68 -8.60 -28.66
N VAL A 66 9.72 -8.02 -28.09
CA VAL A 66 9.68 -7.51 -26.71
C VAL A 66 9.43 -6.00 -26.66
N TRP A 67 9.85 -5.26 -27.69
CA TRP A 67 9.79 -3.80 -27.71
C TRP A 67 9.08 -3.22 -28.94
N GLU A 68 9.48 -3.57 -30.17
CA GLU A 68 8.97 -2.89 -31.38
C GLU A 68 7.48 -3.17 -31.64
N GLU A 69 6.98 -4.36 -31.30
CA GLU A 69 5.55 -4.68 -31.34
C GLU A 69 4.70 -3.75 -30.43
N ASP A 70 5.29 -3.26 -29.34
CA ASP A 70 4.68 -2.27 -28.44
C ASP A 70 5.03 -0.82 -28.84
N GLY A 71 5.65 -0.61 -30.01
CA GLY A 71 6.07 0.69 -30.52
C GLY A 71 7.31 1.29 -29.84
N MET A 72 8.07 0.47 -29.10
CA MET A 72 9.26 0.90 -28.36
C MET A 72 10.54 0.55 -29.12
N VAL A 73 11.51 1.48 -29.14
CA VAL A 73 12.85 1.23 -29.70
C VAL A 73 13.87 1.35 -28.58
N VAL A 74 14.72 0.32 -28.41
CA VAL A 74 15.72 0.27 -27.34
C VAL A 74 17.10 -0.07 -27.87
N SER A 75 18.13 0.30 -27.11
CA SER A 75 19.51 -0.03 -27.42
C SER A 75 19.83 -1.51 -27.17
N ALA A 76 20.90 -2.02 -27.78
CA ALA A 76 21.40 -3.37 -27.48
C ALA A 76 21.82 -3.53 -26.01
N ASN A 77 22.30 -2.48 -25.37
CA ASN A 77 22.65 -2.50 -23.94
C ASN A 77 21.44 -2.86 -23.08
N THR A 78 20.24 -2.38 -23.45
CA THR A 78 18.99 -2.71 -22.76
C THR A 78 18.68 -4.20 -22.85
N LEU A 79 18.88 -4.84 -24.01
CA LEU A 79 18.74 -6.28 -24.15
C LEU A 79 19.74 -7.02 -23.25
N TYR A 80 21.02 -6.66 -23.30
CA TYR A 80 22.05 -7.29 -22.48
C TYR A 80 21.79 -7.14 -20.97
N GLN A 81 21.29 -5.98 -20.53
CA GLN A 81 20.88 -5.77 -19.14
C GLN A 81 19.75 -6.72 -18.73
N ASN A 82 18.72 -6.87 -19.57
CA ASN A 82 17.63 -7.82 -19.30
C ASN A 82 18.14 -9.26 -19.23
N ILE A 83 19.01 -9.69 -20.16
CA ILE A 83 19.63 -11.03 -20.10
C ILE A 83 20.44 -11.22 -18.81
N SER A 84 21.16 -10.18 -18.36
CA SER A 84 21.90 -10.21 -17.09
C SER A 84 20.99 -10.36 -15.88
N ILE A 85 19.88 -9.62 -15.83
CA ILE A 85 18.85 -9.73 -14.78
C ILE A 85 18.30 -11.16 -14.72
N ILE A 86 17.97 -11.75 -15.87
CA ILE A 86 17.45 -13.11 -15.96
C ILE A 86 18.49 -14.11 -15.44
N ARG A 87 19.74 -14.04 -15.92
CA ARG A 87 20.82 -14.94 -15.47
C ARG A 87 21.02 -14.87 -13.96
N ARG A 88 21.02 -13.67 -13.39
CA ARG A 88 21.14 -13.50 -11.93
C ARG A 88 19.93 -14.08 -11.19
N GLY A 89 18.72 -13.84 -11.70
CA GLY A 89 17.49 -14.38 -11.13
C GLY A 89 17.50 -15.91 -11.11
N LEU A 90 17.85 -16.53 -12.24
CA LEU A 90 17.95 -17.98 -12.38
C LEU A 90 19.00 -18.59 -11.43
N ARG A 91 20.19 -18.00 -11.32
CA ARG A 91 21.23 -18.47 -10.38
C ARG A 91 20.79 -18.37 -8.93
N THR A 92 20.12 -17.26 -8.58
CA THR A 92 19.68 -17.05 -7.20
C THR A 92 18.61 -18.06 -6.82
N VAL A 93 17.62 -18.29 -7.69
CA VAL A 93 16.48 -19.19 -7.40
C VAL A 93 16.84 -20.66 -7.57
N GLY A 94 17.68 -20.98 -8.54
CA GLY A 94 18.13 -22.34 -8.80
C GLY A 94 19.20 -22.84 -7.84
N GLU A 95 19.83 -21.93 -7.07
CA GLU A 95 20.94 -22.20 -6.14
C GLU A 95 22.18 -22.84 -6.80
N ASN A 96 22.25 -22.76 -8.12
CA ASN A 96 23.31 -23.35 -8.91
C ASN A 96 24.06 -22.23 -9.64
N GLU A 97 25.38 -22.37 -9.76
CA GLU A 97 26.18 -21.46 -10.59
C GLU A 97 26.07 -21.75 -12.09
N ASP A 98 25.41 -22.86 -12.44
CA ASP A 98 25.22 -23.32 -13.80
C ASP A 98 24.56 -22.25 -14.67
N THR A 99 25.13 -22.07 -15.86
CA THR A 99 24.67 -21.05 -16.78
C THR A 99 23.56 -21.62 -17.67
N LEU A 100 22.31 -21.43 -17.24
CA LEU A 100 21.12 -21.90 -17.96
C LEU A 100 20.87 -21.16 -19.29
N ILE A 101 21.40 -19.94 -19.46
CA ILE A 101 21.27 -19.14 -20.68
C ILE A 101 22.65 -18.87 -21.28
N ILE A 102 22.92 -19.47 -22.43
CA ILE A 102 24.19 -19.32 -23.14
C ILE A 102 24.12 -18.25 -24.22
N THR A 103 25.20 -17.48 -24.36
CA THR A 103 25.36 -16.50 -25.44
C THR A 103 25.98 -17.21 -26.64
N VAL A 104 25.35 -17.09 -27.80
CA VAL A 104 25.91 -17.56 -29.07
C VAL A 104 26.46 -16.36 -29.84
N PRO A 105 27.79 -16.21 -29.96
CA PRO A 105 28.41 -15.04 -30.57
C PRO A 105 27.83 -14.73 -31.96
N ARG A 106 27.54 -13.45 -32.20
CA ARG A 106 26.96 -12.92 -33.47
C ARG A 106 25.61 -13.51 -33.89
N ARG A 107 25.01 -14.39 -33.09
CA ARG A 107 23.68 -14.97 -33.37
C ARG A 107 22.64 -14.51 -32.36
N GLY A 108 22.90 -14.67 -31.06
CA GLY A 108 21.94 -14.29 -30.02
C GLY A 108 22.09 -15.13 -28.76
N PHE A 109 20.96 -15.62 -28.23
CA PHE A 109 20.88 -16.32 -26.96
C PHE A 109 20.03 -17.58 -27.09
N GLN A 110 20.35 -18.61 -26.30
CA GLN A 110 19.55 -19.82 -26.20
C GLN A 110 19.58 -20.36 -24.76
N ILE A 111 18.59 -21.18 -24.43
CA ILE A 111 18.67 -22.04 -23.25
C ILE A 111 19.74 -23.12 -23.50
N GLU A 112 20.50 -23.46 -22.47
CA GLU A 112 21.47 -24.55 -22.54
C GLU A 112 20.75 -25.87 -22.90
N PRO A 113 21.19 -26.62 -23.94
CA PRO A 113 20.45 -27.78 -24.46
C PRO A 113 20.23 -28.92 -23.47
N GLY A 114 21.03 -29.05 -22.40
CA GLY A 114 20.87 -30.04 -21.34
C GLY A 114 19.82 -29.68 -20.28
N VAL A 115 19.23 -28.48 -20.32
CA VAL A 115 18.23 -28.04 -19.33
C VAL A 115 16.86 -28.65 -19.61
N SER A 116 16.30 -29.35 -18.63
CA SER A 116 14.91 -29.82 -18.64
C SER A 116 13.94 -28.62 -18.60
N ILE A 117 12.99 -28.56 -19.54
CA ILE A 117 11.92 -27.55 -19.57
C ILE A 117 10.58 -28.26 -19.66
N MET A 118 9.71 -28.02 -18.67
CA MET A 118 8.33 -28.49 -18.68
C MET A 118 7.36 -27.30 -18.70
N THR A 119 6.33 -27.36 -19.53
CA THR A 119 5.27 -26.35 -19.57
C THR A 119 4.01 -26.89 -18.91
N ILE A 120 3.48 -26.17 -17.93
CA ILE A 120 2.25 -26.51 -17.21
C ILE A 120 1.17 -25.48 -17.59
N ARG A 121 0.03 -25.98 -18.07
CA ARG A 121 -1.16 -25.14 -18.31
C ARG A 121 -1.96 -25.02 -17.02
N LYS A 122 -2.20 -23.79 -16.54
CA LYS A 122 -2.92 -23.54 -15.27
C LYS A 122 -4.43 -23.81 -15.32
N ASP A 123 -4.94 -24.29 -16.45
CA ASP A 123 -6.33 -24.64 -16.71
C ASP A 123 -6.90 -25.62 -15.64
N PHE A 124 -6.04 -26.40 -14.99
CA PHE A 124 -6.42 -27.39 -13.95
C PHE A 124 -5.89 -27.09 -12.54
N ALA A 125 -4.83 -26.30 -12.38
CA ALA A 125 -4.22 -26.04 -11.07
C ALA A 125 -5.15 -25.21 -10.15
N GLN A 126 -5.90 -24.26 -10.71
CA GLN A 126 -6.84 -23.43 -9.94
C GLN A 126 -8.06 -24.22 -9.41
N ALA A 127 -8.42 -25.35 -10.03
CA ALA A 127 -9.53 -26.18 -9.56
C ALA A 127 -9.17 -27.01 -8.31
N ILE A 128 -7.89 -27.33 -8.14
CA ILE A 128 -7.38 -28.07 -6.97
C ILE A 128 -7.09 -27.08 -5.82
N GLU A 129 -6.48 -25.93 -6.12
CA GLU A 129 -6.14 -24.91 -5.12
C GLU A 129 -7.39 -24.26 -4.50
N LYS A 130 -8.46 -24.03 -5.29
CA LYS A 130 -9.74 -23.47 -4.78
C LYS A 130 -10.48 -24.36 -3.78
N LYS A 131 -10.17 -25.66 -3.67
CA LYS A 131 -10.90 -26.57 -2.78
C LYS A 131 -10.19 -26.82 -1.44
N GLY A 132 -8.92 -26.44 -1.31
CA GLY A 132 -8.09 -26.76 -0.13
C GLY A 132 -7.44 -25.59 0.59
N GLU A 133 -7.43 -24.37 0.02
CA GLU A 133 -6.69 -23.25 0.59
C GLU A 133 -7.60 -22.25 1.35
N THR A 134 -7.35 -22.06 2.65
CA THR A 134 -7.76 -20.85 3.38
C THR A 134 -7.33 -19.60 2.61
N PRO A 135 -8.12 -18.49 2.64
CA PRO A 135 -7.97 -17.36 1.73
C PRO A 135 -6.53 -16.83 1.69
N PRO A 136 -6.02 -16.44 0.50
CA PRO A 136 -4.62 -16.09 0.32
C PRO A 136 -4.24 -14.96 1.29
N ARG A 137 -3.14 -15.15 2.02
CA ARG A 137 -2.45 -14.09 2.76
C ARG A 137 -1.98 -13.03 1.76
N MET A 138 -2.88 -12.12 1.44
CA MET A 138 -2.62 -10.95 0.64
C MET A 138 -1.56 -10.10 1.36
N SER A 139 -0.47 -9.78 0.65
CA SER A 139 0.70 -9.11 1.20
C SER A 139 0.31 -7.84 1.97
N GLY A 140 0.65 -7.82 3.26
CA GLY A 140 0.25 -6.82 4.24
C GLY A 140 0.95 -5.47 4.09
N ARG A 141 0.95 -4.88 2.89
CA ARG A 141 1.39 -3.49 2.68
C ARG A 141 0.22 -2.53 2.63
N TRP A 142 -0.91 -2.91 2.04
CA TRP A 142 -2.11 -2.06 1.98
C TRP A 142 -2.83 -1.98 3.35
N PHE A 143 -2.83 -3.09 4.11
CA PHE A 143 -3.44 -3.14 5.44
C PHE A 143 -2.74 -2.24 6.47
N LYS A 144 -1.42 -2.04 6.34
CA LYS A 144 -0.64 -1.18 7.25
C LYS A 144 -0.96 0.31 7.12
N HIS A 145 -1.44 0.76 5.96
CA HIS A 145 -1.80 2.17 5.75
C HIS A 145 -3.25 2.49 6.12
N TYR A 146 -4.16 1.52 6.06
CA TYR A 146 -5.57 1.74 6.41
C TYR A 146 -5.86 1.66 7.92
N VAL A 147 -5.11 0.87 8.69
CA VAL A 147 -5.27 0.76 10.15
C VAL A 147 -5.06 2.10 10.89
N PRO A 148 -3.99 2.89 10.65
CA PRO A 148 -3.80 4.16 11.34
C PRO A 148 -4.83 5.22 10.91
N VAL A 149 -5.29 5.20 9.66
CA VAL A 149 -6.32 6.12 9.15
C VAL A 149 -7.68 5.83 9.82
N LEU A 150 -8.03 4.55 9.99
CA LEU A 150 -9.26 4.15 10.70
C LEU A 150 -9.22 4.52 12.19
N TRP A 151 -8.05 4.38 12.83
CA TRP A 151 -7.87 4.81 14.22
C TRP A 151 -8.01 6.33 14.37
N MET A 152 -7.46 7.10 13.43
CA MET A 152 -7.48 8.58 13.49
C MET A 152 -8.90 9.12 13.30
N THR A 153 -9.69 8.56 12.39
CA THR A 153 -11.10 8.96 12.19
C THR A 153 -11.97 8.56 13.39
N GLY A 154 -11.72 7.38 13.99
CA GLY A 154 -12.39 6.92 15.20
C GLY A 154 -12.18 7.86 16.39
N THR A 155 -10.94 8.27 16.66
CA THR A 155 -10.66 9.19 17.78
C THR A 155 -11.29 10.56 17.60
N PHE A 156 -11.33 11.06 16.37
CA PHE A 156 -11.92 12.36 16.06
C PHE A 156 -13.43 12.36 16.26
N ALA A 157 -14.10 11.29 15.81
CA ALA A 157 -15.55 11.12 16.00
C ALA A 157 -15.94 11.01 17.48
N VAL A 158 -15.16 10.27 18.28
CA VAL A 158 -15.38 10.15 19.73
C VAL A 158 -15.18 11.50 20.43
N GLY A 159 -14.15 12.27 20.05
CA GLY A 159 -13.92 13.60 20.61
C GLY A 159 -15.08 14.56 20.34
N ILE A 160 -15.63 14.55 19.12
CA ILE A 160 -16.81 15.35 18.77
C ILE A 160 -18.03 14.91 19.59
N LEU A 161 -18.27 13.61 19.71
CA LEU A 161 -19.38 13.06 20.50
C LEU A 161 -19.30 13.47 21.98
N LEU A 162 -18.11 13.39 22.59
CA LEU A 162 -17.92 13.83 23.97
C LEU A 162 -18.09 15.35 24.12
N GLY A 163 -17.64 16.14 23.13
CA GLY A 163 -17.82 17.58 23.11
C GLY A 163 -19.29 18.01 23.05
N THR A 164 -20.09 17.39 22.19
CA THR A 164 -21.53 17.70 22.10
C THR A 164 -22.31 17.28 23.34
N ILE A 165 -21.95 16.14 23.94
CA ILE A 165 -22.53 15.70 25.21
C ILE A 165 -22.16 16.68 26.34
N SER A 166 -20.90 17.13 26.40
CA SER A 166 -20.48 18.14 27.38
C SER A 166 -21.23 19.46 27.19
N TRP A 167 -21.50 19.87 25.96
CA TRP A 167 -22.28 21.08 25.68
C TRP A 167 -23.72 20.94 26.15
N GLN A 168 -24.33 19.76 25.97
CA GLN A 168 -25.71 19.52 26.40
C GLN A 168 -25.87 19.33 27.91
N THR A 169 -24.80 18.96 28.62
CA THR A 169 -24.85 18.64 30.06
C THR A 169 -24.36 19.76 30.96
N VAL A 170 -23.76 20.81 30.40
CA VAL A 170 -23.43 22.02 31.16
C VAL A 170 -24.65 22.95 31.10
N PRO A 171 -25.43 23.09 32.19
CA PRO A 171 -26.45 24.12 32.24
C PRO A 171 -25.77 25.48 32.14
N ASP A 172 -26.31 26.35 31.28
CA ASP A 172 -25.88 27.74 31.18
C ASP A 172 -25.87 28.34 32.59
N LYS A 173 -24.67 28.71 33.06
CA LYS A 173 -24.56 29.46 34.30
C LYS A 173 -25.02 30.87 33.96
N ASP A 174 -26.28 31.16 34.22
CA ASP A 174 -26.82 32.51 34.12
C ASP A 174 -26.01 33.44 35.03
N PHE A 175 -25.05 34.13 34.43
CA PHE A 175 -24.06 34.97 35.12
C PHE A 175 -24.71 36.15 35.87
N TYR A 176 -25.99 36.41 35.62
CA TYR A 176 -26.73 37.58 36.11
C TYR A 176 -27.73 37.29 37.25
N ASP A 177 -27.92 36.02 37.66
CA ASP A 177 -28.94 35.66 38.66
C ASP A 177 -28.65 36.17 40.10
N ARG A 178 -27.44 36.71 40.35
CA ARG A 178 -27.00 37.20 41.67
C ARG A 178 -27.16 38.70 41.90
N TYR A 179 -27.83 39.43 41.01
CA TYR A 179 -28.11 40.85 41.22
C TYR A 179 -29.47 41.02 41.91
N THR A 180 -29.48 41.11 43.24
CA THR A 180 -30.69 41.48 44.00
C THR A 180 -30.81 43.01 44.10
N LEU A 181 -31.98 43.55 43.79
CA LEU A 181 -32.27 44.99 43.85
C LEU A 181 -32.26 45.48 45.31
N VAL A 182 -31.39 46.45 45.65
CA VAL A 182 -31.20 46.85 47.06
C VAL A 182 -32.09 48.03 47.48
N GLU A 183 -32.42 49.01 46.64
CA GLU A 183 -33.56 49.96 46.83
C GLU A 183 -33.63 50.96 45.66
N THR A 184 -34.76 51.68 45.53
CA THR A 184 -34.94 52.77 44.54
C THR A 184 -35.34 54.06 45.25
N THR A 185 -34.55 55.13 45.08
CA THR A 185 -34.94 56.49 45.48
C THR A 185 -34.65 57.49 44.35
N GLN A 186 -35.70 58.20 43.93
CA GLN A 186 -35.68 59.27 42.91
C GLN A 186 -35.06 58.90 41.55
N GLY A 187 -35.31 57.68 41.06
CA GLY A 187 -35.07 57.31 39.65
C GLY A 187 -33.67 56.80 39.31
N CYS A 188 -32.79 56.57 40.28
CA CYS A 188 -31.50 55.89 40.07
C CYS A 188 -31.52 54.47 40.69
N HIS A 189 -31.04 53.49 39.92
CA HIS A 189 -30.93 52.09 40.36
C HIS A 189 -29.49 51.78 40.79
N PHE A 190 -29.31 51.27 42.01
CA PHE A 190 -28.02 50.82 42.53
C PHE A 190 -27.96 49.30 42.59
N PHE A 191 -26.91 48.72 41.99
CA PHE A 191 -26.63 47.29 41.99
C PHE A 191 -25.29 47.05 42.71
N SER A 192 -25.26 46.15 43.70
CA SER A 192 -24.04 45.77 44.41
C SER A 192 -23.79 44.26 44.31
N ARG A 193 -22.52 43.87 44.19
CA ARG A 193 -22.10 42.46 44.12
C ARG A 193 -21.87 41.96 45.54
N ASN A 194 -22.47 40.82 45.87
CA ASN A 194 -22.72 40.32 47.22
C ASN A 194 -21.50 39.80 48.01
N GLU A 195 -20.32 40.45 47.95
CA GLU A 195 -19.11 39.97 48.66
C GLU A 195 -18.39 40.98 49.58
N ASP A 196 -18.98 42.13 49.91
CA ASP A 196 -18.38 43.09 50.87
C ASP A 196 -19.23 43.32 52.14
N ILE A 197 -19.91 42.28 52.65
CA ILE A 197 -20.45 42.34 54.02
C ILE A 197 -19.35 41.95 55.00
N GLU A 198 -18.41 42.87 55.21
CA GLU A 198 -17.76 42.99 56.50
C GLU A 198 -17.77 44.47 56.94
N SER A 199 -18.35 44.69 58.12
CA SER A 199 -18.46 45.96 58.87
C SER A 199 -19.58 46.93 58.47
N GLY A 200 -20.77 46.68 59.03
CA GLY A 200 -21.86 47.64 59.22
C GLY A 200 -21.52 48.82 60.16
N SER A 201 -20.42 49.54 59.91
CA SER A 201 -20.03 50.72 60.72
C SER A 201 -19.39 51.88 59.95
N ARG A 202 -19.17 51.76 58.63
CA ARG A 202 -18.52 52.85 57.84
C ARG A 202 -19.42 53.62 56.87
N PHE A 203 -20.62 53.14 56.54
CA PHE A 203 -21.53 53.88 55.66
C PHE A 203 -22.37 54.96 56.36
N ALA A 204 -22.60 54.85 57.68
CA ALA A 204 -23.27 55.91 58.45
C ALA A 204 -22.38 57.16 58.66
N LYS A 205 -21.07 57.10 58.37
CA LYS A 205 -20.11 58.16 58.72
C LYS A 205 -19.89 59.21 57.61
N ARG A 206 -20.52 59.08 56.43
CA ARG A 206 -20.40 60.06 55.33
C ARG A 206 -21.74 60.67 54.91
N GLN A 207 -22.69 60.76 55.85
CA GLN A 207 -24.04 61.26 55.58
C GLN A 207 -24.34 62.72 56.00
N PRO A 208 -23.34 63.61 56.20
CA PRO A 208 -23.63 65.03 56.10
C PRO A 208 -22.58 65.73 55.24
N LEU A 209 -22.72 65.72 53.90
CA LEU A 209 -22.03 66.72 53.06
C LEU A 209 -22.65 67.01 51.68
N CYS A 210 -23.83 66.49 51.37
CA CYS A 210 -24.64 66.97 50.24
C CYS A 210 -26.07 67.25 50.69
N LYS A 211 -26.24 68.26 51.55
CA LYS A 211 -27.41 69.14 51.51
C LYS A 211 -26.89 70.54 51.24
N LEU A 212 -26.77 70.87 49.95
CA LEU A 212 -27.06 72.16 49.31
C LEU A 212 -26.79 72.02 47.82
#